data_AF-A0A7C6GN62-F1
#
_entry.id   AF-A0A7C6GN62-F1
#
_cell.length_a   1.000
_cell.length_b   1.000
_cell.length_c   1.000
_cell.angle_alpha   90.00
_cell.angle_beta   90.00
_cell.angle_gamma   90.00
#
_symmetry.space_group_name_H-M   'P 1'
#
loop_
_entity.id
_entity.type
_entity.pdbx_description
1 polymer ?
#
loop_
_entity_poly.entity_id
_entity_poly.type
_entity_poly.pdbx_seq_one_letter_code
_entity_poly.pdbx_strand_id
1 'polypeptide(L)'
;MFESNGKKLVYAPCDCLPFPTDGIIENADLLIIGNTYIGNVLKNGRIITDAHPLHNELHSMGDLLKIAGEMKIKKIIVTHIEEDWGKTYSDYLELEKEYPNLKFAYDGMIVEL
;
A
#
# COMPACT_ATOMS: atom_id res chain seq x y z
N MET A 1 -15.71 -2.33 1.37
CA MET A 1 -15.86 -0.94 0.88
C MET A 1 -16.86 -0.21 1.77
N PHE A 2 -16.60 1.04 2.07
CA PHE A 2 -17.50 1.93 2.82
C PHE A 2 -17.76 3.19 2.01
N GLU A 3 -19.02 3.63 1.98
CA GLU A 3 -19.43 4.88 1.34
C GLU A 3 -20.32 5.68 2.31
N SER A 4 -20.03 6.98 2.45
CA SER A 4 -20.84 7.89 3.27
C SER A 4 -20.60 9.33 2.84
N ASN A 5 -21.66 10.15 2.78
CA ASN A 5 -21.59 11.57 2.41
C ASN A 5 -20.81 11.84 1.10
N GLY A 6 -20.90 10.93 0.12
CA GLY A 6 -20.18 11.04 -1.15
C GLY A 6 -18.67 10.74 -1.06
N LYS A 7 -18.19 10.23 0.08
CA LYS A 7 -16.83 9.73 0.29
C LYS A 7 -16.78 8.23 0.18
N LYS A 8 -15.71 7.70 -0.39
CA LYS A 8 -15.51 6.27 -0.65
C LYS A 8 -14.18 5.78 -0.11
N LEU A 9 -14.24 4.77 0.76
CA LEU A 9 -13.09 4.08 1.35
C LEU A 9 -13.08 2.60 0.97
N VAL A 10 -11.92 2.14 0.52
CA VAL A 10 -11.63 0.73 0.27
C VAL A 10 -10.66 0.26 1.35
N TYR A 11 -11.03 -0.81 2.05
CA TYR A 11 -10.24 -1.41 3.12
C TYR A 11 -9.86 -2.82 2.67
N ALA A 12 -8.57 -3.03 2.44
CA ALA A 12 -7.96 -4.19 1.78
C ALA A 12 -6.65 -4.61 2.50
N PRO A 13 -6.64 -4.79 3.84
CA PRO A 13 -5.40 -4.97 4.60
C PRO A 13 -4.67 -6.30 4.30
N CYS A 14 -5.41 -7.32 3.87
CA CYS A 14 -4.87 -8.67 3.61
C CYS A 14 -5.05 -9.11 2.15
N ASP A 15 -5.41 -8.21 1.24
CA ASP A 15 -5.51 -8.57 -0.17
C ASP A 15 -4.12 -8.89 -0.74
N CYS A 16 -4.09 -9.84 -1.68
CA CYS A 16 -2.89 -10.30 -2.37
C CYS A 16 -3.08 -10.13 -3.88
N LEU A 17 -2.06 -10.51 -4.65
CA LEU A 17 -2.13 -10.54 -6.10
C LEU A 17 -3.09 -11.63 -6.63
N PRO A 18 -3.85 -11.36 -7.71
CA PRO A 18 -4.08 -10.05 -8.31
C PRO A 18 -5.06 -9.20 -7.49
N PHE A 19 -4.84 -7.88 -7.44
CA PHE A 19 -5.78 -6.98 -6.79
C PHE A 19 -7.11 -6.91 -7.58
N PRO A 20 -8.29 -6.89 -6.93
CA PRO A 20 -9.56 -6.91 -7.63
C PRO A 20 -9.75 -5.69 -8.55
N THR A 21 -10.19 -5.89 -9.79
CA THR A 21 -10.41 -4.81 -10.77
C THR A 21 -11.88 -4.43 -10.94
N ASP A 22 -12.72 -4.72 -9.95
CA ASP A 22 -14.14 -4.35 -10.02
C ASP A 22 -14.31 -2.82 -10.04
N GLY A 23 -15.22 -2.33 -10.88
CA GLY A 23 -15.57 -0.91 -10.97
C GLY A 23 -16.07 -0.32 -9.65
N ILE A 24 -16.44 -1.17 -8.69
CA ILE A 24 -16.78 -0.78 -7.33
C ILE A 24 -15.60 -0.18 -6.56
N ILE A 25 -14.34 -0.38 -6.98
CA ILE A 25 -13.15 0.19 -6.33
C ILE A 25 -12.78 1.55 -6.95
N GLU A 26 -13.17 1.78 -8.20
CA GLU A 26 -12.81 3.00 -8.92
C GLU A 26 -13.26 4.28 -8.20
N ASN A 27 -12.45 5.32 -8.36
CA ASN A 27 -12.63 6.68 -7.83
C ASN A 27 -12.74 6.74 -6.30
N ALA A 28 -12.19 5.76 -5.57
CA ALA A 28 -12.15 5.83 -4.11
C ALA A 28 -11.31 7.03 -3.63
N ASP A 29 -11.80 7.69 -2.58
CA ASP A 29 -11.06 8.76 -1.92
C ASP A 29 -9.88 8.23 -1.11
N LEU A 30 -10.00 7.00 -0.60
CA LEU A 30 -8.96 6.34 0.19
C LEU A 30 -8.95 4.84 -0.06
N LEU A 31 -7.75 4.30 -0.29
CA LEU A 31 -7.44 2.88 -0.21
C LEU A 31 -6.54 2.64 1.01
N ILE A 32 -6.97 1.78 1.93
CA ILE A 32 -6.12 1.25 3.00
C ILE A 32 -5.77 -0.18 2.60
N ILE A 33 -4.50 -0.48 2.42
CA ILE A 33 -4.03 -1.74 1.85
C ILE A 33 -2.78 -2.24 2.56
N GLY A 34 -2.65 -3.56 2.73
CA GLY A 34 -1.47 -4.18 3.34
C GLY A 34 -0.68 -5.03 2.38
N ASN A 35 0.01 -6.06 2.90
CA ASN A 35 0.74 -7.05 2.10
C ASN A 35 1.66 -6.42 1.05
N THR A 36 2.34 -5.34 1.42
CA THR A 36 3.21 -4.59 0.52
C THR A 36 4.65 -4.69 0.97
N TYR A 37 5.54 -5.14 0.09
CA TYR A 37 6.98 -5.11 0.34
C TYR A 37 7.63 -3.82 -0.19
N ILE A 38 8.66 -3.34 0.52
CA ILE A 38 9.22 -2.00 0.35
C ILE A 38 10.65 -2.06 -0.17
N GLY A 39 10.79 -1.89 -1.49
CA GLY A 39 12.07 -2.01 -2.18
C GLY A 39 12.59 -3.45 -2.23
N ASN A 40 13.80 -3.63 -2.79
CA ASN A 40 14.35 -4.96 -3.07
C ASN A 40 15.44 -5.40 -2.09
N VAL A 41 15.75 -4.58 -1.07
CA VAL A 41 16.74 -4.91 -0.04
C VAL A 41 16.03 -4.98 1.30
N LEU A 42 15.99 -6.19 1.85
CA LEU A 42 15.39 -6.53 3.12
C LEU A 42 16.37 -6.32 4.28
N LYS A 43 15.87 -6.52 5.49
CA LYS A 43 16.69 -6.56 6.70
C LYS A 43 17.90 -7.49 6.53
N ASN A 44 19.04 -7.08 7.09
CA ASN A 44 20.33 -7.77 6.99
C ASN A 44 20.90 -7.89 5.56
N GLY A 45 20.43 -7.07 4.62
CA GLY A 45 20.98 -7.03 3.25
C GLY A 45 20.53 -8.18 2.36
N ARG A 46 19.48 -8.91 2.73
CA ARG A 46 18.88 -9.93 1.86
C ARG A 46 18.22 -9.25 0.66
N ILE A 47 18.36 -9.82 -0.53
CA ILE A 47 17.89 -9.19 -1.78
C ILE A 47 16.67 -9.96 -2.30
N ILE A 48 15.60 -9.23 -2.63
CA ILE A 48 14.48 -9.72 -3.44
C ILE A 48 14.95 -9.69 -4.90
N THR A 49 15.36 -10.86 -5.41
CA THR A 49 15.68 -11.05 -6.83
C THR A 49 14.41 -11.20 -7.66
N ASP A 50 14.47 -11.01 -8.98
CA ASP A 50 13.32 -11.14 -9.88
C ASP A 50 12.58 -12.50 -9.77
N ALA A 51 13.29 -13.57 -9.42
CA ALA A 51 12.70 -14.91 -9.22
C ALA A 51 12.12 -15.14 -7.80
N HIS A 52 12.11 -14.13 -6.93
CA HIS A 52 11.72 -14.28 -5.53
C HIS A 52 10.20 -14.50 -5.42
N PRO A 53 9.72 -15.45 -4.60
CA PRO A 53 8.31 -15.82 -4.53
C PRO A 53 7.37 -14.67 -4.11
N LEU A 54 7.88 -13.70 -3.35
CA LEU A 54 7.11 -12.52 -2.93
C LEU A 54 6.45 -11.76 -4.08
N HIS A 55 7.04 -11.78 -5.29
CA HIS A 55 6.44 -11.16 -6.48
C HIS A 55 5.10 -11.77 -6.88
N ASN A 56 4.78 -12.97 -6.40
CA ASN A 56 3.51 -13.65 -6.67
C ASN A 56 2.54 -13.59 -5.48
N GLU A 57 2.99 -13.12 -4.32
CA GLU A 57 2.23 -13.17 -3.07
C GLU A 57 1.86 -11.77 -2.56
N LEU A 58 2.77 -10.81 -2.70
CA LEU A 58 2.67 -9.47 -2.13
C LEU A 58 2.74 -8.41 -3.22
N HIS A 59 2.14 -7.26 -2.94
CA HIS A 59 2.25 -6.09 -3.79
C HIS A 59 3.61 -5.42 -3.60
N SER A 60 4.22 -4.98 -4.70
CA SER A 60 5.30 -3.99 -4.63
C SER A 60 4.72 -2.59 -4.45
N MET A 61 5.55 -1.63 -4.02
CA MET A 61 5.21 -0.21 -4.08
C MET A 61 4.83 0.24 -5.51
N GLY A 62 5.47 -0.33 -6.53
CA GLY A 62 5.13 -0.06 -7.92
C GLY A 62 3.72 -0.53 -8.29
N ASP A 63 3.32 -1.71 -7.81
CA ASP A 63 1.98 -2.26 -8.03
C ASP A 63 0.91 -1.38 -7.38
N LEU A 64 1.15 -0.91 -6.16
CA LEU A 64 0.25 0.02 -5.47
C LEU A 64 0.02 1.30 -6.26
N LEU A 65 1.09 1.92 -6.76
CA LEU A 65 1.00 3.16 -7.53
C LEU A 65 0.27 2.93 -8.86
N LYS A 66 0.49 1.77 -9.49
CA LYS A 66 -0.24 1.36 -10.70
C LYS A 66 -1.72 1.16 -10.43
N ILE A 67 -2.08 0.39 -9.40
CA ILE A 67 -3.47 0.17 -8.96
C ILE A 67 -4.15 1.51 -8.70
N ALA A 68 -3.49 2.40 -7.95
CA ALA A 68 -4.03 3.71 -7.63
C ALA A 68 -4.23 4.60 -8.86
N GLY A 69 -3.31 4.57 -9.82
CA GLY A 69 -3.44 5.28 -11.08
C GLY A 69 -4.59 4.75 -11.94
N GLU A 70 -4.66 3.43 -12.14
CA GLU A 70 -5.67 2.76 -12.96
C GLU A 70 -7.08 2.96 -12.39
N MET A 71 -7.24 2.83 -11.07
CA MET A 71 -8.52 2.96 -10.39
C MET A 71 -8.84 4.39 -9.95
N LYS A 72 -7.97 5.36 -10.25
CA LYS A 72 -8.12 6.79 -9.87
C LYS A 72 -8.32 6.99 -8.36
N ILE A 73 -7.55 6.26 -7.57
CA ILE A 73 -7.54 6.36 -6.11
C ILE A 73 -6.83 7.64 -5.68
N LYS A 74 -7.47 8.44 -4.83
CA LYS A 74 -6.93 9.75 -4.44
C LYS A 74 -5.82 9.65 -3.39
N LYS A 75 -5.98 8.75 -2.40
CA LYS A 75 -5.03 8.55 -1.30
C LYS A 75 -4.86 7.06 -0.99
N ILE A 76 -3.66 6.69 -0.55
CA ILE A 76 -3.30 5.33 -0.15
C ILE A 76 -2.75 5.38 1.28
N ILE A 77 -3.17 4.44 2.12
CA ILE A 77 -2.54 4.13 3.40
C ILE A 77 -2.06 2.69 3.36
N VAL A 78 -0.75 2.48 3.45
CA VAL A 78 -0.14 1.16 3.56
C VAL A 78 -0.15 0.73 5.03
N THR A 79 -0.75 -0.41 5.32
CA THR A 79 -0.78 -1.05 6.65
C THR A 79 -0.07 -2.42 6.60
N HIS A 80 -0.12 -3.20 7.69
CA HIS A 80 0.55 -4.51 7.79
C HIS A 80 2.04 -4.41 7.42
N ILE A 81 2.73 -3.47 8.07
CA ILE A 81 4.14 -3.19 7.79
C ILE A 81 5.00 -4.17 8.59
N GLU A 82 5.80 -4.95 7.88
CA GLU A 82 6.65 -6.00 8.47
C GLU A 82 8.07 -5.48 8.76
N GLU A 83 8.67 -5.96 9.85
CA GLU A 83 10.05 -5.61 10.23
C GLU A 83 11.07 -6.10 9.19
N ASP A 84 10.75 -7.18 8.47
CA ASP A 84 11.62 -7.78 7.46
C ASP A 84 11.91 -6.87 6.28
N TRP A 85 11.08 -5.83 6.04
CA TRP A 85 11.37 -4.78 5.06
C TRP A 85 12.63 -3.98 5.39
N GLY A 86 13.14 -4.09 6.62
CA GLY A 86 14.41 -3.49 7.02
C GLY A 86 14.38 -1.96 6.99
N LYS A 87 13.20 -1.37 7.17
CA LYS A 87 12.97 0.07 7.19
C LYS A 87 12.70 0.55 8.60
N THR A 88 13.27 1.70 8.93
CA THR A 88 12.94 2.46 10.13
C THR A 88 11.74 3.37 9.88
N TYR A 89 11.15 3.89 10.94
CA TYR A 89 10.09 4.90 10.83
C TYR A 89 10.51 6.11 9.97
N SER A 90 11.76 6.57 10.12
CA SER A 90 12.29 7.69 9.32
C SER A 90 12.35 7.37 7.83
N ASP A 91 12.68 6.12 7.47
CA ASP A 91 12.70 5.70 6.05
C ASP A 91 11.31 5.79 5.44
N TYR A 92 10.27 5.41 6.19
CA TYR A 92 8.88 5.56 5.75
C TYR A 92 8.51 7.03 5.57
N LEU A 93 8.90 7.91 6.48
CA LEU A 93 8.65 9.36 6.34
C LEU A 93 9.34 9.96 5.10
N GLU A 94 10.54 9.51 4.75
CA GLU A 94 11.19 9.94 3.51
C GLU A 94 10.43 9.44 2.27
N LEU A 95 9.98 8.17 2.27
CA LEU A 95 9.15 7.63 1.19
C LEU A 95 7.84 8.41 1.01
N GLU A 96 7.19 8.84 2.10
CA GLU A 96 5.97 9.67 2.01
C GLU A 96 6.20 11.04 1.35
N LYS A 97 7.43 11.57 1.37
CA LYS A 97 7.76 12.81 0.66
C LYS A 97 7.87 12.58 -0.84
N GLU A 98 8.34 11.41 -1.26
CA GLU A 98 8.40 11.00 -2.67
C GLU A 98 7.01 10.71 -3.24
N TYR A 99 6.11 10.16 -2.41
CA TYR A 99 4.75 9.77 -2.79
C TYR A 99 3.70 10.54 -1.96
N PRO A 100 3.34 11.78 -2.36
CA PRO A 100 2.52 12.67 -1.52
C PRO A 100 1.08 12.17 -1.28
N ASN A 101 0.60 11.24 -2.11
CA ASN A 101 -0.71 10.59 -1.95
C ASN A 101 -0.65 9.28 -1.16
N LEU A 102 0.52 8.85 -0.70
CA LEU A 102 0.74 7.62 0.05
C LEU A 102 1.19 7.95 1.47
N LYS A 103 0.62 7.21 2.43
CA LYS A 103 1.00 7.25 3.84
C LYS A 103 1.23 5.83 4.38
N PHE A 104 2.03 5.70 5.41
CA PHE A 104 2.20 4.46 6.16
C PHE A 104 1.42 4.53 7.47
N ALA A 105 0.64 3.49 7.76
CA ALA A 105 -0.15 3.40 8.97
C ALA A 105 0.76 3.22 10.20
N TYR A 106 0.28 3.72 11.34
CA TYR A 106 0.88 3.51 12.65
C TYR A 106 -0.21 3.28 13.69
N ASP A 107 0.16 2.65 14.80
CA ASP A 107 -0.78 2.33 15.87
C ASP A 107 -1.43 3.60 16.44
N GLY A 108 -2.76 3.59 16.48
CA GLY A 108 -3.54 4.75 16.94
C GLY A 108 -3.78 5.82 15.87
N MET A 109 -3.39 5.60 14.62
CA MET A 109 -3.71 6.50 13.51
C MET A 109 -5.22 6.68 13.36
N ILE A 110 -5.66 7.94 13.35
CA ILE A 110 -7.05 8.32 13.06
C ILE A 110 -7.09 8.88 11.64
N VAL A 111 -8.04 8.39 10.85
CA VAL A 111 -8.20 8.79 9.44
C VAL A 111 -9.56 9.42 9.24
N GLU A 112 -9.56 10.62 8.65
CA GLU A 112 -10.76 11.37 8.27
C GLU A 112 -10.87 11.42 6.73
N LEU A 113 -12.10 11.26 6.22
CA LEU A 113 -12.42 11.16 4.79
C LEU A 113 -13.03 12.43 4.21
#